data_AF-A0A921FNP6-F1
#
_entry.id   AF-A0A921FNP6-F1
#
_cell.length_a   1.000
_cell.length_b   1.000
_cell.length_c   1.000
_cell.angle_alpha   90.00
_cell.angle_beta   90.00
_cell.angle_gamma   90.00
#
_symmetry.space_group_name_H-M   'P 1'
#
loop_
_entity.id
_entity.type
_entity.pdbx_description
1 polymer ?
#
loop_
_entity_poly.entity_id
_entity_poly.type
_entity_poly.pdbx_seq_one_letter_code
_entity_poly.pdbx_strand_id
1 'polypeptide(L)'
;MTSGAVEAWLPKNEDKRLLKQETAGRLLTEWDLEIQRRVLQILENIRPGTPRTIEIPHPLNDAETYAVIELEISSFQEPGYTFDEAVVSIDFGSGRYNAKKQSKDDGSIGSSLQPGGHLEWQLTLRLLISLHPPEQDWERFQDEFSTYAETGYWQKRGQVLRDLVDRGELAESKPGVHKHYAHRAHIAGSLIEGTGIRAMCGVIFVAPQDYASLPLCPECHDRFEELPAL
;
A
#
# COMPACT_ATOMS: atom_id res chain seq x y z
N MET A 1 54.22 -22.44 -14.94
CA MET A 1 53.81 -21.10 -15.40
C MET A 1 52.30 -21.07 -15.46
N THR A 2 51.62 -20.58 -14.42
CA THR A 2 50.15 -20.51 -14.33
C THR A 2 49.76 -19.11 -13.88
N SER A 3 49.98 -18.12 -14.76
CA SER A 3 49.70 -16.71 -14.46
C SER A 3 48.60 -16.10 -15.36
N GLY A 4 48.09 -16.83 -16.36
CA GLY A 4 47.11 -16.29 -17.32
C GLY A 4 45.64 -16.62 -17.06
N ALA A 5 45.29 -17.15 -15.87
CA ALA A 5 43.97 -17.74 -15.65
C ALA A 5 43.28 -17.29 -14.35
N VAL A 6 43.67 -16.16 -13.75
CA VAL A 6 43.00 -15.62 -12.55
C VAL A 6 41.96 -14.56 -12.94
N GLU A 7 42.26 -13.74 -13.95
CA GLU A 7 41.39 -12.66 -14.43
C GLU A 7 40.08 -13.18 -15.05
N ALA A 8 40.10 -14.38 -15.65
CA ALA A 8 38.92 -15.04 -16.20
C ALA A 8 37.89 -15.45 -15.11
N TRP A 9 38.30 -15.48 -13.84
CA TRP A 9 37.47 -15.86 -12.69
C TRP A 9 37.06 -14.66 -11.82
N LEU A 10 37.53 -13.45 -12.15
CA LEU A 10 37.14 -12.26 -11.42
C LEU A 10 35.71 -11.82 -11.84
N PRO A 11 34.87 -11.37 -10.89
CA PRO A 11 33.53 -10.90 -11.20
C PRO A 11 33.56 -9.74 -12.19
N LYS A 12 32.77 -9.87 -13.25
CA LYS A 12 32.54 -8.84 -14.25
C LYS A 12 31.69 -7.72 -13.66
N ASN A 13 31.63 -6.59 -14.36
CA ASN A 13 30.76 -5.48 -13.97
C ASN A 13 29.28 -5.88 -13.93
N GLU A 14 28.88 -6.81 -14.80
CA GLU A 14 27.54 -7.39 -14.80
C GLU A 14 27.27 -8.21 -13.54
N ASP A 15 28.20 -9.09 -13.12
CA ASP A 15 28.08 -9.87 -11.89
C ASP A 15 27.94 -8.96 -10.66
N LYS A 16 28.72 -7.87 -10.61
CA LYS A 16 28.62 -6.86 -9.55
C LYS A 16 27.28 -6.11 -9.58
N ARG A 17 26.71 -5.88 -10.76
CA ARG A 17 25.40 -5.23 -10.92
C ARG A 17 24.28 -6.15 -10.46
N LEU A 18 24.32 -7.43 -10.84
CA LEU A 18 23.35 -8.45 -10.41
C LEU A 18 23.41 -8.63 -8.89
N LEU A 19 24.60 -8.78 -8.32
CA LEU A 19 24.77 -8.89 -6.86
C LEU A 19 24.18 -7.69 -6.11
N LYS A 20 24.35 -6.46 -6.64
CA LYS A 20 23.73 -5.26 -6.05
C LYS A 20 22.20 -5.32 -6.11
N GLN A 21 21.63 -5.76 -7.23
CA GLN A 21 20.18 -5.88 -7.40
C GLN A 21 19.59 -6.95 -6.47
N GLU A 22 20.23 -8.12 -6.39
CA GLU A 22 19.84 -9.20 -5.49
C GLU A 22 19.96 -8.78 -4.02
N THR A 23 21.05 -8.09 -3.66
CA THR A 23 21.24 -7.56 -2.31
C THR A 23 20.17 -6.53 -1.97
N ALA A 24 19.86 -5.60 -2.88
CA ALA A 24 18.80 -4.62 -2.68
C ALA A 24 17.43 -5.29 -2.55
N GLY A 25 17.12 -6.27 -3.42
CA GLY A 25 15.88 -7.03 -3.35
C GLY A 25 15.74 -7.76 -2.00
N ARG A 26 16.79 -8.44 -1.54
CA ARG A 26 16.80 -9.11 -0.23
C ARG A 26 16.55 -8.13 0.91
N LEU A 27 17.25 -6.99 0.93
CA LEU A 27 17.08 -5.98 1.98
C LEU A 27 15.67 -5.41 2.01
N LEU A 28 15.08 -5.16 0.84
CA LEU A 28 13.70 -4.68 0.73
C LEU A 28 12.69 -5.74 1.21
N THR A 29 12.88 -7.02 0.86
CA THR A 29 12.02 -8.10 1.35
C THR A 29 12.14 -8.29 2.86
N GLU A 30 13.35 -8.22 3.42
CA GLU A 30 13.58 -8.27 4.87
C GLU A 30 12.89 -7.10 5.58
N TRP A 31 12.94 -5.91 4.98
CA TRP A 31 12.26 -4.71 5.47
C TRP A 31 10.73 -4.84 5.41
N ASP A 32 10.18 -5.36 4.31
CA ASP A 32 8.74 -5.59 4.17
C ASP A 32 8.22 -6.60 5.22
N LEU A 33 8.99 -7.66 5.48
CA LEU A 33 8.68 -8.64 6.53
C LEU A 33 8.69 -7.99 7.91
N GLU A 34 9.64 -7.09 8.17
CA GLU A 34 9.72 -6.37 9.44
C GLU A 34 8.55 -5.40 9.64
N ILE A 35 8.15 -4.65 8.61
CA ILE A 35 6.95 -3.81 8.65
C ILE A 35 5.73 -4.68 8.98
N GLN A 36 5.58 -5.83 8.31
CA GLN A 36 4.48 -6.76 8.56
C GLN A 36 4.45 -7.29 10.00
N ARG A 37 5.62 -7.62 10.59
CA ARG A 37 5.74 -8.02 12.00
C ARG A 37 5.29 -6.92 12.95
N ARG A 38 5.63 -5.66 12.67
CA ARG A 38 5.22 -4.51 13.49
C ARG A 38 3.71 -4.29 13.42
N VAL A 39 3.10 -4.45 12.25
CA VAL A 39 1.64 -4.42 12.09
C VAL A 39 0.97 -5.53 12.91
N LEU A 40 1.52 -6.75 12.87
CA LEU A 40 1.03 -7.85 13.71
C LEU A 40 1.08 -7.49 15.20
N GLN A 41 2.20 -6.93 15.69
CA GLN A 41 2.34 -6.52 17.09
C GLN A 41 1.26 -5.52 17.52
N ILE A 42 0.86 -4.59 16.63
CA ILE A 42 -0.26 -3.68 16.90
C ILE A 42 -1.58 -4.46 17.00
N LEU A 43 -1.87 -5.31 16.01
CA LEU A 43 -3.13 -6.05 15.95
C LEU A 43 -3.31 -7.02 17.14
N GLU A 44 -2.22 -7.60 17.64
CA GLU A 44 -2.24 -8.48 18.82
C GLU A 44 -2.56 -7.74 20.12
N ASN A 45 -2.23 -6.44 20.18
CA ASN A 45 -2.37 -5.60 21.37
C ASN A 45 -3.43 -4.50 21.17
N ILE A 46 -4.36 -4.75 20.24
CA ILE A 46 -5.42 -3.83 19.84
C ILE A 46 -6.30 -3.50 21.05
N ARG A 47 -6.55 -2.21 21.23
CA ARG A 47 -7.51 -1.68 22.19
C ARG A 47 -8.34 -0.63 21.46
N PRO A 48 -9.66 -0.85 21.28
CA PRO A 48 -10.49 0.11 20.58
C PRO A 48 -10.36 1.53 21.15
N GLY A 49 -10.26 2.53 20.28
CA GLY A 49 -10.13 3.96 20.61
C GLY A 49 -8.80 4.36 21.25
N THR A 50 -7.76 3.52 21.16
CA THR A 50 -6.41 3.87 21.63
C THR A 50 -5.42 3.83 20.46
N PRO A 51 -4.94 5.00 19.99
CA PRO A 51 -3.91 5.06 18.97
C PRO A 51 -2.63 4.32 19.38
N ARG A 52 -2.00 3.67 18.40
CA ARG A 52 -0.74 2.95 18.55
C ARG A 52 0.26 3.46 17.54
N THR A 53 1.43 3.82 18.04
CA THR A 53 2.53 4.30 17.21
C THR A 53 3.58 3.21 17.01
N ILE A 54 4.05 3.03 15.79
CA ILE A 54 5.23 2.23 15.47
C ILE A 54 6.25 3.06 14.69
N GLU A 55 7.50 2.92 15.08
CA GLU A 55 8.62 3.46 14.31
C GLU A 55 9.07 2.42 13.29
N ILE A 56 9.27 2.85 12.05
CA ILE A 56 9.81 2.04 10.97
C ILE A 56 11.25 2.48 10.73
N PRO A 57 12.25 1.59 10.91
CA PRO A 57 13.64 1.91 10.61
C PRO A 57 13.89 2.01 9.10
N HIS A 58 14.97 2.69 8.70
CA HIS A 58 15.42 2.71 7.32
C HIS A 58 16.01 1.34 6.90
N PRO A 59 15.73 0.82 5.68
CA PRO A 59 16.16 -0.53 5.26
C PRO A 59 17.69 -0.74 5.22
N LEU A 60 18.47 0.34 5.16
CA LEU A 60 19.94 0.32 5.20
C LEU A 60 20.54 0.73 6.56
N ASN A 61 19.72 1.27 7.46
CA ASN A 61 20.19 1.84 8.73
C ASN A 61 19.10 1.66 9.80
N ASP A 62 19.21 0.59 10.57
CA ASP A 62 18.25 0.22 11.60
C ASP A 62 18.23 1.17 12.81
N ALA A 63 19.28 1.98 12.99
CA ALA A 63 19.38 2.99 14.03
C ALA A 63 18.65 4.30 13.68
N GLU A 64 18.20 4.47 12.44
CA GLU A 64 17.49 5.67 11.97
C GLU A 64 16.03 5.37 11.69
N THR A 65 15.14 6.09 12.40
CA THR A 65 13.70 6.05 12.13
C THR A 65 13.43 6.71 10.78
N TYR A 66 12.88 5.93 9.86
CA TYR A 66 12.50 6.35 8.52
C TYR A 66 11.08 6.91 8.47
N ALA A 67 10.15 6.27 9.18
CA ALA A 67 8.78 6.73 9.28
C ALA A 67 8.19 6.40 10.66
N VAL A 68 7.20 7.18 11.06
CA VAL A 68 6.36 6.92 12.22
C VAL A 68 4.95 6.68 11.71
N ILE A 69 4.39 5.53 12.08
CA ILE A 69 3.02 5.17 11.73
C ILE A 69 2.18 5.26 13.00
N GLU A 70 1.03 5.90 12.91
CA GLU A 70 0.00 5.85 13.94
C GLU A 70 -1.22 5.08 13.40
N LEU A 71 -1.69 4.09 14.15
CA LEU A 71 -2.88 3.30 13.84
C LEU A 71 -3.85 3.39 15.02
N GLU A 72 -5.05 3.88 14.76
CA GLU A 72 -6.19 3.82 15.67
C GLU A 72 -7.26 2.90 15.09
N ILE A 73 -7.84 2.05 15.93
CA ILE A 73 -9.02 1.26 15.56
C ILE A 73 -10.15 1.63 16.51
N SER A 74 -11.27 2.08 15.95
CA SER A 74 -12.43 2.56 16.70
C SER A 74 -13.67 1.74 16.35
N SER A 75 -14.48 1.43 17.35
CA SER A 75 -15.71 0.63 17.17
C SER A 75 -16.94 1.52 17.24
N PHE A 76 -17.84 1.33 16.29
CA PHE A 76 -19.08 2.09 16.13
C PHE A 76 -20.29 1.17 16.20
N GLN A 77 -21.41 1.72 16.71
CA GLN A 77 -22.69 1.04 16.75
C GLN A 77 -23.78 1.92 16.13
N GLU A 78 -24.44 1.38 15.12
CA GLU A 78 -25.66 1.93 14.53
C GLU A 78 -26.83 0.97 14.78
N PRO A 79 -28.10 1.42 14.67
CA PRO A 79 -29.25 0.55 14.84
C PRO A 79 -29.22 -0.66 13.89
N GLY A 80 -28.85 -1.83 14.42
CA GLY A 80 -28.80 -3.10 13.68
C GLY A 80 -27.45 -3.43 13.02
N TYR A 81 -26.41 -2.61 13.20
CA TYR A 81 -25.10 -2.82 12.58
C TYR A 81 -23.96 -2.31 13.47
N THR A 82 -22.88 -3.09 13.58
CA THR A 82 -21.66 -2.68 14.29
C THR A 82 -20.46 -2.88 13.38
N PHE A 83 -19.56 -1.92 13.39
CA PHE A 83 -18.37 -1.95 12.56
C PHE A 83 -17.19 -1.33 13.31
N ASP A 84 -16.00 -1.68 12.86
CA ASP A 84 -14.76 -1.09 13.31
C ASP A 84 -14.18 -0.25 12.15
N GLU A 85 -13.64 0.91 12.45
CA GLU A 85 -12.86 1.73 11.52
C GLU A 85 -11.39 1.67 11.94
N ALA A 86 -10.50 1.38 10.99
CA ALA A 86 -9.07 1.56 11.17
C ALA A 86 -8.65 2.85 10.47
N VAL A 87 -7.93 3.70 11.20
CA VAL A 87 -7.35 4.95 10.70
C VAL A 87 -5.84 4.87 10.86
N VAL A 88 -5.11 5.14 9.78
CA VAL A 88 -3.65 5.05 9.69
C VAL A 88 -3.09 6.36 9.19
N SER A 89 -2.15 6.96 9.92
CA SER A 89 -1.34 8.07 9.43
C SER A 89 0.13 7.67 9.34
N ILE A 90 0.85 8.23 8.35
CA ILE A 90 2.26 7.94 8.12
C ILE A 90 3.04 9.26 8.04
N ASP A 91 3.93 9.49 9.00
CA ASP A 91 4.89 10.60 8.97
C ASP A 91 6.27 10.09 8.55
N PHE A 92 6.73 10.50 7.38
CA PHE A 92 8.04 10.13 6.83
C PHE A 92 9.21 10.98 7.36
N GLY A 93 9.01 11.77 8.43
CA GLY A 93 10.05 12.58 9.02
C GLY A 93 10.58 13.62 8.03
N SER A 94 9.91 14.76 7.95
CA SER A 94 10.34 15.88 7.10
C SER A 94 11.82 16.26 7.31
N GLY A 95 12.76 15.78 6.47
CA GLY A 95 14.06 16.45 6.35
C GLY A 95 15.34 15.68 6.03
N ARG A 96 15.37 14.37 5.77
CA ARG A 96 16.65 13.71 5.39
C ARG A 96 16.76 13.21 3.96
N TYR A 97 15.69 12.68 3.37
CA TYR A 97 15.73 12.15 2.00
C TYR A 97 15.29 13.13 0.91
N ASN A 98 14.46 14.14 1.22
CA ASN A 98 13.93 15.09 0.23
C ASN A 98 14.68 16.43 0.11
N ALA A 99 15.61 16.75 1.01
CA ALA A 99 16.25 18.08 1.05
C ALA A 99 17.31 18.35 -0.03
N LYS A 100 17.67 17.37 -0.89
CA LYS A 100 18.68 17.56 -1.95
C LYS A 100 18.13 17.65 -3.38
N LYS A 101 16.80 17.64 -3.59
CA LYS A 101 16.22 17.65 -4.95
C LYS A 101 15.15 18.72 -5.23
N GLN A 102 15.02 19.75 -4.39
CA GLN A 102 14.28 20.95 -4.77
C GLN A 102 15.21 21.89 -5.58
N SER A 103 15.36 21.54 -6.85
CA SER A 103 15.73 22.52 -7.88
C SER A 103 14.55 23.46 -8.09
N LYS A 104 14.90 24.75 -8.15
CA LYS A 104 14.04 25.90 -8.45
C LYS A 104 13.23 25.74 -9.74
N ASP A 105 12.11 26.47 -9.75
CA ASP A 105 11.36 26.98 -10.91
C ASP A 105 10.42 26.00 -11.65
N ASP A 106 9.14 25.98 -11.29
CA ASP A 106 8.09 26.66 -12.05
C ASP A 106 6.83 26.87 -11.18
N GLY A 107 6.09 27.95 -11.43
CA GLY A 107 4.89 28.31 -10.69
C GLY A 107 3.66 27.49 -11.09
N SER A 108 3.76 26.17 -11.16
CA SER A 108 2.59 25.30 -11.29
C SER A 108 1.91 25.11 -9.93
N ILE A 109 0.58 25.24 -9.93
CA ILE A 109 -0.27 24.89 -8.79
C ILE A 109 -0.09 23.39 -8.56
N GLY A 110 0.78 23.04 -7.62
CA GLY A 110 1.21 21.68 -7.34
C GLY A 110 0.05 20.84 -6.85
N SER A 111 -0.50 20.03 -7.76
CA SER A 111 -1.36 18.91 -7.43
C SER A 111 -0.62 17.99 -6.44
N SER A 112 -1.21 17.76 -5.27
CA SER A 112 -0.69 16.97 -4.15
C SER A 112 -0.66 15.46 -4.41
N LEU A 113 -0.22 15.06 -5.61
CA LEU A 113 -0.34 13.70 -6.15
C LEU A 113 1.01 13.06 -6.48
N GLN A 114 2.06 13.37 -5.71
CA GLN A 114 3.25 12.53 -5.69
C GLN A 114 3.56 12.13 -4.24
N PRO A 115 3.32 10.87 -3.84
CA PRO A 115 4.04 10.30 -2.70
C PRO A 115 5.53 10.47 -2.99
N GLY A 116 6.35 10.70 -1.96
CA GLY A 116 7.79 10.81 -2.12
C GLY A 116 8.41 9.48 -2.57
N GLY A 117 9.72 9.35 -2.38
CA GLY A 117 10.54 8.34 -3.09
C GLY A 117 10.00 6.89 -3.01
N HIS A 118 10.47 6.01 -3.90
CA HIS A 118 10.05 4.60 -4.01
C HIS A 118 9.86 3.85 -2.67
N LEU A 119 10.68 4.15 -1.66
CA LEU A 119 10.58 3.58 -0.32
C LEU A 119 9.32 4.03 0.46
N GLU A 120 8.88 5.28 0.30
CA GLU A 120 7.66 5.80 0.93
C GLU A 120 6.45 5.02 0.40
N TRP A 121 6.36 4.89 -0.93
CA TRP A 121 5.30 4.13 -1.57
C TRP A 121 5.32 2.64 -1.18
N GLN A 122 6.51 2.03 -1.13
CA GLN A 122 6.66 0.64 -0.72
C GLN A 122 6.20 0.44 0.73
N LEU A 123 6.59 1.32 1.65
CA LEU A 123 6.15 1.27 3.05
C LEU A 123 4.63 1.41 3.15
N THR A 124 4.04 2.40 2.47
CA THR A 124 2.59 2.62 2.46
C THR A 124 1.86 1.37 1.98
N LEU A 125 2.23 0.82 0.83
CA LEU A 125 1.61 -0.40 0.32
C LEU A 125 1.78 -1.57 1.28
N ARG A 126 2.98 -1.75 1.84
CA ARG A 126 3.24 -2.88 2.74
C ARG A 126 2.44 -2.80 4.03
N LEU A 127 2.30 -1.60 4.57
CA LEU A 127 1.44 -1.31 5.71
C LEU A 127 -0.01 -1.63 5.41
N LEU A 128 -0.58 -1.07 4.33
CA LEU A 128 -1.98 -1.27 3.97
C LEU A 128 -2.29 -2.73 3.63
N ILE A 129 -1.42 -3.43 2.90
CA ILE A 129 -1.59 -4.85 2.61
C ILE A 129 -1.52 -5.70 3.89
N SER A 130 -0.62 -5.37 4.80
CA SER A 130 -0.51 -6.07 6.09
C SER A 130 -1.74 -5.83 6.96
N LEU A 131 -2.30 -4.62 6.94
CA LEU A 131 -3.48 -4.26 7.74
C LEU A 131 -4.78 -4.79 7.11
N HIS A 132 -5.05 -4.47 5.85
CA HIS A 132 -6.27 -4.81 5.14
C HIS A 132 -5.99 -5.11 3.67
N PRO A 133 -5.86 -6.39 3.25
CA PRO A 133 -5.47 -6.71 1.87
C PRO A 133 -6.35 -6.17 0.73
N PRO A 134 -7.69 -6.04 0.87
CA PRO A 134 -8.55 -5.51 -0.19
C PRO A 134 -8.18 -4.09 -0.61
N GLU A 135 -7.71 -3.92 -1.85
CA GLU A 135 -7.18 -2.64 -2.35
C GLU A 135 -8.27 -1.57 -2.51
N GLN A 136 -9.51 -1.98 -2.78
CA GLN A 136 -10.64 -1.07 -3.05
C GLN A 136 -11.21 -0.43 -1.79
N ASP A 137 -10.86 -0.94 -0.62
CA ASP A 137 -11.39 -0.48 0.67
C ASP A 137 -10.47 0.57 1.32
N TRP A 138 -9.29 0.83 0.73
CA TRP A 138 -8.38 1.86 1.21
C TRP A 138 -8.87 3.23 0.80
N GLU A 139 -9.57 3.90 1.70
CA GLU A 139 -9.86 5.31 1.53
C GLU A 139 -8.64 6.12 1.97
N ARG A 140 -8.30 7.15 1.20
CA ARG A 140 -7.19 8.05 1.51
C ARG A 140 -7.68 9.49 1.58
N PHE A 141 -7.39 10.16 2.67
CA PHE A 141 -7.58 11.60 2.82
C PHE A 141 -6.29 12.25 3.31
N GLN A 142 -5.67 13.07 2.46
CA GLN A 142 -4.35 13.68 2.72
C GLN A 142 -3.28 12.61 3.02
N ASP A 143 -2.74 12.60 4.24
CA ASP A 143 -1.70 11.69 4.71
C ASP A 143 -2.26 10.57 5.60
N GLU A 144 -3.58 10.42 5.61
CA GLU A 144 -4.33 9.44 6.37
C GLU A 144 -5.03 8.44 5.45
N PHE A 145 -5.07 7.19 5.88
CA PHE A 145 -5.79 6.10 5.25
C PHE A 145 -6.83 5.55 6.22
N SER A 146 -8.04 5.31 5.76
CA SER A 146 -9.10 4.70 6.55
C SER A 146 -9.68 3.46 5.88
N THR A 147 -10.20 2.55 6.69
CA THR A 147 -10.88 1.34 6.23
C THR A 147 -11.92 0.92 7.25
N TYR A 148 -13.11 0.56 6.77
CA TYR A 148 -14.19 0.00 7.57
C TYR A 148 -14.19 -1.53 7.49
N ALA A 149 -14.45 -2.18 8.62
CA ALA A 149 -14.55 -3.63 8.68
C ALA A 149 -15.61 -4.09 9.69
N GLU A 150 -16.13 -5.30 9.52
CA GLU A 150 -17.02 -5.90 10.52
C GLU A 150 -16.32 -6.07 11.86
N THR A 151 -17.07 -5.92 12.96
CA THR A 151 -16.55 -6.15 14.31
C THR A 151 -15.92 -7.54 14.42
N GLY A 152 -14.69 -7.60 14.92
CA GLY A 152 -13.94 -8.86 15.03
C GLY A 152 -13.01 -9.15 13.84
N TYR A 153 -13.07 -8.35 12.78
CA TYR A 153 -12.18 -8.50 11.62
C TYR A 153 -10.70 -8.38 12.00
N TRP A 154 -10.34 -7.36 12.79
CA TRP A 154 -8.95 -7.07 13.14
C TRP A 154 -8.27 -8.20 13.93
N GLN A 155 -9.02 -8.89 14.80
CA GLN A 155 -8.53 -10.07 15.53
C GLN A 155 -8.29 -11.25 14.58
N LYS A 156 -9.22 -11.52 13.66
CA LYS A 156 -9.05 -12.55 12.62
C LYS A 156 -7.88 -12.21 11.71
N ARG A 157 -7.72 -10.94 11.35
CA ARG A 157 -6.60 -10.47 10.53
C ARG A 157 -5.28 -10.68 11.25
N GLY A 158 -5.19 -10.36 12.54
CA GLY A 158 -4.01 -10.63 13.36
C GLY A 158 -3.61 -12.11 13.34
N GLN A 159 -4.58 -13.04 13.41
CA GLN A 159 -4.31 -14.48 13.31
C GLN A 159 -3.73 -14.87 11.95
N VAL A 160 -4.35 -14.40 10.85
CA VAL A 160 -3.83 -14.64 9.50
C VAL A 160 -2.42 -14.06 9.32
N LEU A 161 -2.17 -12.87 9.86
CA LEU A 161 -0.88 -12.21 9.75
C LEU A 161 0.19 -12.93 10.59
N ARG A 162 -0.17 -13.49 11.74
CA ARG A 162 0.70 -14.34 12.55
C ARG A 162 1.16 -15.57 11.76
N ASP A 163 0.22 -16.28 11.13
CA ASP A 163 0.55 -17.46 10.33
C ASP A 163 1.50 -17.13 9.16
N LEU A 164 1.33 -15.96 8.53
CA LEU A 164 2.23 -15.49 7.47
C LEU A 164 3.61 -15.14 8.01
N VAL A 165 3.67 -14.42 9.13
CA VAL A 165 4.92 -14.06 9.81
C VAL A 165 5.70 -15.30 10.24
N ASP A 166 5.03 -16.31 10.79
CA ASP A 166 5.63 -17.56 11.23
C ASP A 166 6.24 -18.35 10.05
N ARG A 167 5.66 -18.23 8.86
CA ARG A 167 6.19 -18.82 7.62
C ARG A 167 7.22 -17.95 6.90
N GLY A 168 7.43 -16.71 7.35
CA GLY A 168 8.27 -15.73 6.65
C GLY A 168 7.69 -15.29 5.30
N GLU A 169 6.36 -15.34 5.16
CA GLU A 169 5.64 -14.98 3.94
C GLU A 169 5.06 -13.57 4.05
N LEU A 170 5.07 -12.84 2.93
CA LEU A 170 4.42 -11.54 2.83
C LEU A 170 2.94 -11.72 2.52
N ALA A 171 2.09 -10.93 3.18
CA ALA A 171 0.70 -10.79 2.80
C ALA A 171 0.60 -10.26 1.36
N GLU A 172 -0.31 -10.81 0.58
CA GLU A 172 -0.62 -10.36 -0.77
C GLU A 172 -1.78 -9.36 -0.74
N SER A 173 -1.74 -8.36 -1.61
CA SER A 173 -2.90 -7.51 -1.83
C SER A 173 -4.03 -8.32 -2.48
N LYS A 174 -5.27 -7.88 -2.26
CA LYS A 174 -6.46 -8.46 -2.88
C LYS A 174 -7.09 -7.40 -3.77
N PRO A 175 -6.85 -7.46 -5.08
CA PRO A 175 -7.49 -6.55 -6.01
C PRO A 175 -9.00 -6.75 -6.07
N GLY A 176 -9.70 -5.79 -6.68
CA GLY A 176 -11.13 -5.85 -6.91
C GLY A 176 -11.55 -7.06 -7.74
N VAL A 177 -12.66 -7.70 -7.36
CA VAL A 177 -13.20 -8.89 -8.04
C VAL A 177 -14.35 -8.59 -9.01
N HIS A 178 -14.74 -7.31 -9.12
CA HIS A 178 -15.81 -6.87 -10.01
C HIS A 178 -15.29 -5.84 -11.01
N LYS A 179 -15.84 -5.87 -12.23
CA LYS A 179 -15.74 -4.73 -13.15
C LYS A 179 -16.82 -3.71 -12.81
N HIS A 180 -16.45 -2.44 -12.88
CA HIS A 180 -17.33 -1.33 -12.55
C HIS A 180 -17.63 -0.48 -13.78
N TYR A 181 -18.82 0.11 -13.84
CA TYR A 181 -19.08 1.18 -14.79
C TYR A 181 -18.46 2.47 -14.29
N ALA A 182 -17.84 3.22 -15.19
CA ALA A 182 -17.33 4.55 -14.94
C ALA A 182 -17.62 5.44 -16.14
N HIS A 183 -17.59 6.76 -15.93
CA HIS A 183 -17.83 7.71 -17.01
C HIS A 183 -16.69 7.62 -18.05
N ARG A 184 -17.04 7.49 -19.34
CA ARG A 184 -16.07 7.29 -20.43
C ARG A 184 -14.95 8.34 -20.44
N ALA A 185 -15.26 9.59 -20.13
CA ALA A 185 -14.26 10.66 -20.08
C ALA A 185 -13.19 10.46 -18.99
N HIS A 186 -13.53 9.77 -17.89
CA HIS A 186 -12.60 9.52 -16.79
C HIS A 186 -11.79 8.25 -16.99
N ILE A 187 -12.25 7.30 -17.82
CA ILE A 187 -11.53 6.05 -18.08
C ILE A 187 -10.24 6.31 -18.87
N ALA A 188 -10.34 7.03 -20.00
CA ALA A 188 -9.22 7.17 -20.93
C ALA A 188 -8.04 7.98 -20.36
N GLY A 189 -8.31 9.06 -19.63
CA GLY A 189 -7.28 9.87 -18.99
C GLY A 189 -6.58 9.11 -17.85
N SER A 190 -7.37 8.49 -16.97
CA SER A 190 -6.84 7.78 -15.81
C SER A 190 -6.05 6.51 -16.15
N LEU A 191 -6.38 5.82 -17.24
CA LEU A 191 -5.58 4.68 -17.73
C LEU A 191 -4.18 5.08 -18.20
N ILE A 192 -4.02 6.27 -18.79
CA ILE A 192 -2.73 6.76 -19.28
C ILE A 192 -1.90 7.34 -18.12
N GLU A 193 -2.56 8.06 -17.22
CA GLU A 193 -1.92 8.76 -16.11
C GLU A 193 -1.72 7.87 -14.87
N GLY A 194 -2.33 6.67 -14.85
CA GLY A 194 -2.32 5.78 -13.68
C GLY A 194 -3.10 6.33 -12.49
N THR A 195 -4.06 7.23 -12.73
CA THR A 195 -4.85 7.87 -11.67
C THR A 195 -6.11 7.05 -11.35
N GLY A 196 -6.72 7.30 -10.19
CA GLY A 196 -7.93 6.60 -9.75
C GLY A 196 -9.15 6.96 -10.59
N ILE A 197 -9.92 5.95 -10.99
CA ILE A 197 -11.20 6.06 -11.69
C ILE A 197 -12.32 5.91 -10.66
N ARG A 198 -13.23 6.88 -10.60
CA ARG A 198 -14.45 6.75 -9.79
C ARG A 198 -15.54 5.98 -10.55
N ALA A 199 -15.93 4.84 -9.99
CA ALA A 199 -17.03 4.01 -10.44
C ALA A 199 -18.40 4.64 -10.16
N MET A 200 -19.41 4.16 -10.88
CA MET A 200 -20.82 4.51 -10.67
C MET A 200 -21.35 4.09 -9.30
N CYS A 201 -20.87 2.97 -8.75
CA CYS A 201 -21.18 2.58 -7.36
C CYS A 201 -20.51 3.48 -6.31
N GLY A 202 -19.52 4.28 -6.71
CA GLY A 202 -18.80 5.21 -5.82
C GLY A 202 -17.38 4.77 -5.50
N VAL A 203 -17.04 3.48 -5.69
CA VAL A 203 -15.67 2.94 -5.51
C VAL A 203 -14.67 3.69 -6.39
N ILE A 204 -13.51 4.03 -5.85
CA ILE A 204 -12.39 4.57 -6.64
C ILE A 204 -11.38 3.45 -6.83
N PHE A 205 -10.97 3.19 -8.07
CA PHE A 205 -10.02 2.14 -8.39
C PHE A 205 -9.05 2.60 -9.49
N VAL A 206 -7.79 2.20 -9.40
CA VAL A 206 -6.89 2.24 -10.56
C VAL A 206 -7.15 0.98 -11.38
N ALA A 207 -7.07 1.03 -12.71
CA ALA A 207 -7.40 -0.09 -13.58
C ALA A 207 -6.14 -0.79 -14.16
N PRO A 208 -5.31 -1.49 -13.35
CA PRO A 208 -4.18 -2.26 -13.89
C PRO A 208 -4.60 -3.66 -14.39
N GLN A 209 -5.85 -4.08 -14.14
CA GLN A 209 -6.32 -5.44 -14.40
C GLN A 209 -7.12 -5.57 -15.71
N ASP A 210 -7.02 -6.75 -16.34
CA ASP A 210 -7.95 -7.12 -17.39
C ASP A 210 -9.34 -7.41 -16.80
N TYR A 211 -10.25 -6.46 -16.99
CA TYR A 211 -11.61 -6.52 -16.47
C TYR A 211 -12.51 -7.50 -17.24
N ALA A 212 -12.09 -8.00 -18.41
CA ALA A 212 -12.96 -8.75 -19.31
C ALA A 212 -13.53 -10.02 -18.64
N SER A 213 -12.73 -10.70 -17.82
CA SER A 213 -13.12 -11.92 -17.10
C SER A 213 -13.87 -11.69 -15.79
N LEU A 214 -13.97 -10.44 -15.31
CA LEU A 214 -14.60 -10.15 -14.03
C LEU A 214 -16.14 -10.03 -14.17
N PRO A 215 -16.90 -10.51 -13.17
CA PRO A 215 -18.33 -10.25 -13.09
C PRO A 215 -18.60 -8.75 -12.95
N LEU A 216 -19.73 -8.28 -13.49
CA LEU A 216 -20.15 -6.89 -13.33
C LEU A 216 -20.56 -6.63 -11.88
N CYS A 217 -20.14 -5.49 -11.32
CA CYS A 217 -20.59 -5.03 -10.00
C CYS A 217 -22.13 -4.88 -10.00
N PRO A 218 -22.88 -5.59 -9.14
CA PRO A 218 -24.34 -5.55 -9.13
C PRO A 218 -24.89 -4.13 -8.94
N GLU A 219 -24.28 -3.34 -8.06
CA GLU A 219 -24.72 -1.96 -7.82
C GLU A 219 -24.47 -1.04 -9.02
N CYS A 220 -23.36 -1.24 -9.75
CA CYS A 220 -23.14 -0.53 -11.01
C CYS A 220 -24.17 -0.94 -12.06
N HIS A 221 -24.52 -2.23 -12.12
CA HIS A 221 -25.56 -2.73 -13.03
C HIS A 221 -26.91 -2.07 -12.72
N ASP A 222 -27.36 -2.14 -11.47
CA ASP A 222 -28.69 -1.65 -11.08
C ASP A 222 -28.82 -0.13 -11.30
N ARG A 223 -27.79 0.65 -10.89
CA ARG A 223 -27.76 2.10 -11.13
C ARG A 223 -27.72 2.46 -12.62
N PHE A 224 -27.10 1.62 -13.44
CA PHE A 224 -27.05 1.84 -14.88
C PHE A 224 -28.41 1.58 -15.54
N GLU A 225 -29.11 0.51 -15.13
CA GLU A 225 -30.46 0.18 -15.60
C GLU A 225 -31.50 1.26 -15.19
N GLU A 226 -31.26 1.96 -14.09
CA GLU A 226 -32.09 3.09 -13.64
C GLU A 226 -31.87 4.39 -14.42
N LEU A 227 -30.86 4.47 -15.29
CA LEU A 227 -30.61 5.67 -16.08
C LEU A 227 -31.73 5.88 -17.12
N PRO A 228 -32.16 7.13 -17.35
CA PRO A 228 -33.11 7.42 -18.42
C PRO A 228 -32.55 6.93 -19.76
N ALA A 229 -33.35 6.18 -20.52
CA ALA A 229 -32.99 5.80 -21.87
C ALA A 229 -32.70 7.06 -22.71
N LEU A 230 -31.55 7.07 -23.40
CA LEU A 230 -31.15 8.11 -24.34
C LEU A 230 -32.08 8.20 -25.55
#